data_AF-A0A2X3CMZ2-F1
#
_entry.id   AF-A0A2X3CMZ2-F1
#
_cell.length_a   1.000
_cell.length_b   1.000
_cell.length_c   1.000
_cell.angle_alpha   90.00
_cell.angle_beta   90.00
_cell.angle_gamma   90.00
#
_symmetry.space_group_name_H-M   'P 1'
#
loop_
_entity.id
_entity.type
_entity.pdbx_description
1 polymer ?
#
loop_
_entity_poly.entity_id
_entity_poly.type
_entity_poly.pdbx_seq_one_letter_code
_entity_poly.pdbx_strand_id
1 'polypeptide(L)'
;MALGTWLSRRWALSLPIVALTGWQLTIGGVVLAPVALIVDPPLHQVTVLQAAGYLWLCLAGAMLAYGLWFRGIGRLSPVAVSAMSLLSPVTAVVLGWIFLGQKIQGMALMGLIVVLASVMSIQRALARQAAGAKTKKAP
;
A
#
# COMPACT_ATOMS: atom_id res chain seq x y z
N MET A 1 -11.23 10.13 0.48
CA MET A 1 -11.64 8.88 -0.20
C MET A 1 -13.01 9.00 -0.86
N ALA A 2 -14.07 9.41 -0.15
CA ALA A 2 -15.46 9.44 -0.67
C ALA A 2 -15.65 10.22 -2.00
N LEU A 3 -15.10 11.43 -2.11
CA LEU A 3 -15.20 12.25 -3.33
C LEU A 3 -14.55 11.57 -4.55
N GLY A 4 -13.34 11.05 -4.38
CA GLY A 4 -12.62 10.33 -5.45
C GLY A 4 -13.38 9.10 -5.92
N THR A 5 -13.92 8.30 -4.99
CA THR A 5 -14.74 7.12 -5.35
C THR A 5 -16.03 7.49 -6.09
N TRP A 6 -16.62 8.64 -5.77
CA TRP A 6 -17.83 9.13 -6.45
C TRP A 6 -17.52 9.65 -7.86
N LEU A 7 -16.47 10.45 -8.02
CA LEU A 7 -16.01 10.94 -9.33
C LEU A 7 -15.60 9.79 -10.26
N SER A 8 -14.83 8.81 -9.78
CA SER A 8 -14.44 7.66 -10.60
C SER A 8 -15.64 6.87 -11.12
N ARG A 9 -16.73 6.77 -10.32
CA ARG A 9 -17.98 6.14 -10.75
C ARG A 9 -18.79 7.03 -11.69
N ARG A 10 -18.90 8.32 -11.40
CA ARG A 10 -19.69 9.27 -12.21
C ARG A 10 -19.13 9.45 -13.62
N TRP A 11 -17.82 9.43 -13.77
CA TRP A 11 -17.15 9.67 -15.05
C TRP A 11 -16.87 8.36 -15.82
N ALA A 12 -17.16 7.20 -15.22
CA ALA A 12 -17.08 5.87 -15.83
C ALA A 12 -15.85 5.66 -16.71
N LEU A 13 -14.67 6.08 -16.22
CA LEU A 13 -13.43 6.05 -17.00
C LEU A 13 -13.11 4.61 -17.43
N SER A 14 -13.25 4.33 -18.72
CA SER A 14 -12.96 3.05 -19.35
C SER A 14 -11.46 2.88 -19.64
N LEU A 15 -10.63 3.09 -18.61
CA LEU A 15 -9.17 2.95 -18.70
C LEU A 15 -8.70 1.64 -18.06
N PRO A 16 -7.65 0.98 -18.61
CA PRO A 16 -6.95 -0.09 -17.91
C PRO A 16 -6.48 0.38 -16.53
N ILE A 17 -6.57 -0.48 -15.51
CA ILE A 17 -6.21 -0.14 -14.12
C ILE A 17 -4.80 0.46 -14.02
N VAL A 18 -3.83 -0.07 -14.76
CA VAL A 18 -2.45 0.45 -14.78
C VAL A 18 -2.40 1.89 -15.31
N ALA A 19 -3.12 2.18 -16.39
CA ALA A 19 -3.21 3.53 -16.96
C ALA A 19 -3.90 4.50 -16.01
N LEU A 20 -4.98 4.04 -15.34
CA LEU A 20 -5.67 4.82 -14.31
C LEU A 20 -4.74 5.17 -13.14
N THR A 21 -3.97 4.20 -12.63
CA THR A 21 -2.98 4.43 -11.57
C THR A 21 -1.86 5.36 -12.02
N GLY A 22 -1.36 5.22 -13.26
CA GLY A 22 -0.36 6.13 -13.82
C GLY A 22 -0.85 7.58 -13.87
N TRP A 23 -2.07 7.80 -14.39
CA TRP A 23 -2.68 9.13 -14.40
C TRP A 23 -2.96 9.67 -12.99
N GLN A 24 -3.42 8.81 -12.08
CA GLN A 24 -3.65 9.20 -10.69
C GLN A 24 -2.36 9.68 -10.01
N LEU A 25 -1.25 8.95 -10.16
CA LEU A 25 0.05 9.33 -9.60
C LEU A 25 0.60 10.60 -10.24
N THR A 26 0.45 10.74 -11.56
CA THR A 26 0.90 11.92 -12.30
C THR A 26 0.14 13.17 -11.84
N ILE A 27 -1.19 13.13 -11.83
CA ILE A 27 -2.02 14.25 -11.37
C ILE A 27 -1.74 14.54 -9.89
N GLY A 28 -1.64 13.50 -9.06
CA GLY A 28 -1.28 13.64 -7.65
C GLY A 28 0.05 14.37 -7.45
N GLY A 29 1.09 13.99 -8.22
CA GLY A 29 2.38 14.66 -8.22
C GLY A 29 2.31 16.12 -8.68
N VAL A 30 1.58 16.40 -9.77
CA VAL A 30 1.39 17.77 -10.28
C VAL A 30 0.67 18.65 -9.28
N VAL A 31 -0.37 18.14 -8.61
CA VAL A 31 -1.12 18.87 -7.58
C VAL A 31 -0.27 19.09 -6.32
N LEU A 32 0.59 18.15 -5.96
CA LEU A 32 1.49 18.28 -4.81
C LEU A 32 2.69 19.19 -5.09
N ALA A 33 3.16 19.29 -6.34
CA ALA A 33 4.32 20.08 -6.72
C ALA A 33 4.28 21.55 -6.24
N PRO A 34 3.21 22.35 -6.41
CA PRO A 34 3.17 23.71 -5.89
C PRO A 34 3.24 23.76 -4.37
N VAL A 35 2.62 22.80 -3.67
CA VAL A 35 2.69 22.73 -2.20
C VAL A 35 4.12 22.42 -1.75
N ALA A 36 4.79 21.47 -2.40
CA ALA A 36 6.19 21.16 -2.13
C ALA A 36 7.08 22.39 -2.35
N LEU A 37 6.89 23.14 -3.44
CA LEU A 37 7.66 24.36 -3.71
C LEU A 37 7.47 25.50 -2.69
N ILE A 38 6.30 25.56 -2.04
CA ILE A 38 5.98 26.60 -1.04
C ILE A 38 6.40 26.18 0.38
N VAL A 39 6.23 24.90 0.72
CA VAL A 39 6.37 24.39 2.08
C VAL A 39 7.74 23.76 2.34
N ASP A 40 8.33 23.09 1.36
CA ASP A 40 9.61 22.42 1.58
C ASP A 40 10.76 23.44 1.60
N PRO A 41 11.80 23.19 2.41
CA PRO A 41 13.04 23.96 2.36
C PRO A 41 13.63 23.96 0.94
N PRO A 42 14.41 24.99 0.56
CA PRO A 42 15.06 25.03 -0.74
C PRO A 42 15.83 23.72 -0.99
N LEU A 43 15.56 23.12 -2.14
CA LEU A 43 16.17 21.87 -2.57
C LEU A 43 17.70 22.07 -2.62
N HIS A 44 18.40 21.47 -1.67
CA HIS A 44 19.84 21.31 -1.76
C HIS A 44 20.16 20.47 -3.00
N GLN A 45 21.36 20.63 -3.56
CA GLN A 45 21.77 19.91 -4.77
C GLN A 45 21.53 18.40 -4.59
N VAL A 46 20.63 17.85 -5.42
CA VAL A 46 20.31 16.42 -5.40
C VAL A 46 21.56 15.65 -5.82
N THR A 47 22.11 14.88 -4.89
CA THR A 47 23.27 14.04 -5.16
C THR A 47 22.88 12.87 -6.05
N VAL A 48 23.86 12.27 -6.74
CA VAL A 48 23.64 11.07 -7.57
C VAL A 48 23.01 9.93 -6.74
N LEU A 49 23.42 9.78 -5.47
CA LEU A 49 22.85 8.78 -4.57
C LEU A 49 21.36 9.04 -4.27
N GLN A 50 20.98 10.29 -4.03
CA GLN A 50 19.58 10.66 -3.81
C GLN A 50 18.74 10.45 -5.08
N ALA A 51 19.28 10.82 -6.26
CA ALA A 51 18.63 10.57 -7.54
C ALA A 51 18.43 9.07 -7.78
N ALA A 52 19.43 8.23 -7.47
CA ALA A 52 19.32 6.78 -7.53
C ALA A 52 18.27 6.24 -6.53
N GLY A 53 18.18 6.84 -5.34
CA GLY A 53 17.14 6.53 -4.36
C GLY A 53 15.73 6.83 -4.87
N TYR A 54 15.52 8.00 -5.48
CA TYR A 54 14.24 8.33 -6.12
C TYR A 54 13.91 7.37 -7.27
N LEU A 55 14.90 7.04 -8.10
CA LEU A 55 14.71 6.09 -9.19
C LEU A 55 14.33 4.70 -8.67
N TRP A 56 14.98 4.23 -7.60
CA TRP A 56 14.62 2.99 -6.92
C TRP A 56 13.18 3.00 -6.40
N LEU A 57 12.74 4.10 -5.76
CA LEU A 57 11.36 4.24 -5.28
C LEU A 57 10.36 4.22 -6.43
N CYS A 58 10.64 4.88 -7.55
CA CYS A 58 9.77 4.87 -8.72
C CYS A 58 9.69 3.48 -9.38
N LEU A 59 10.82 2.82 -9.58
CA LEU A 59 10.87 1.53 -10.28
C LEU A 59 10.43 0.36 -9.40
N ALA A 60 11.06 0.19 -8.24
CA ALA A 60 10.76 -0.92 -7.34
C ALA A 60 9.51 -0.63 -6.49
N GLY A 61 9.46 0.54 -5.86
CA GLY A 61 8.40 0.91 -4.91
C GLY A 61 7.04 1.21 -5.55
N ALA A 62 7.03 1.70 -6.78
CA ALA A 62 5.79 1.97 -7.52
C ALA A 62 5.60 0.99 -8.69
N MET A 63 6.41 1.05 -9.74
CA MET A 63 6.13 0.31 -10.99
C MET A 63 6.06 -1.21 -10.78
N LEU A 64 7.08 -1.82 -10.18
CA LEU A 64 7.12 -3.26 -9.92
C LEU A 64 6.10 -3.67 -8.85
N ALA A 65 6.04 -2.94 -7.73
CA ALA A 65 5.10 -3.24 -6.65
C ALA A 65 3.63 -3.19 -7.11
N TYR A 66 3.22 -2.15 -7.83
CA TYR A 66 1.87 -2.05 -8.38
C TYR A 66 1.62 -3.12 -9.45
N GLY A 67 2.57 -3.40 -10.33
CA GLY A 67 2.45 -4.46 -11.32
C GLY A 67 2.19 -5.83 -10.68
N LEU A 68 2.95 -6.18 -9.64
CA LEU A 68 2.77 -7.40 -8.87
C LEU A 68 1.44 -7.41 -8.11
N TRP A 69 1.08 -6.28 -7.50
CA TRP A 69 -0.17 -6.11 -6.77
C TRP A 69 -1.40 -6.34 -7.67
N PHE A 70 -1.46 -5.69 -8.83
CA PHE A 70 -2.58 -5.86 -9.76
C PHE A 70 -2.65 -7.27 -10.33
N ARG A 71 -1.50 -7.88 -10.63
CA ARG A 71 -1.43 -9.29 -11.04
C ARG A 71 -1.90 -10.23 -9.93
N GLY A 72 -1.58 -9.92 -8.67
CA GLY A 72 -2.00 -10.66 -7.49
C GLY A 72 -3.50 -10.58 -7.27
N ILE A 73 -4.08 -9.38 -7.26
CA ILE A 73 -5.53 -9.17 -7.12
C ILE A 73 -6.32 -9.93 -8.18
N GLY A 74 -5.85 -9.93 -9.44
CA GLY A 74 -6.54 -10.63 -10.52
C GLY A 74 -6.49 -12.16 -10.43
N ARG A 75 -5.60 -12.73 -9.58
CA ARG A 75 -5.36 -14.19 -9.49
C ARG A 75 -5.69 -14.80 -8.14
N LEU A 76 -5.75 -13.99 -7.08
CA LEU A 76 -5.91 -14.44 -5.71
C LEU A 76 -7.35 -14.25 -5.23
N SER A 77 -7.78 -15.11 -4.31
CA SER A 77 -9.07 -14.93 -3.64
C SER A 77 -9.07 -13.65 -2.78
N PRO A 78 -10.23 -13.03 -2.50
CA PRO A 78 -10.30 -11.85 -1.65
C PRO A 78 -9.64 -12.05 -0.28
N VAL A 79 -9.75 -13.25 0.29
CA VAL A 79 -9.12 -13.62 1.56
C VAL A 79 -7.59 -13.57 1.47
N ALA A 80 -7.01 -14.10 0.39
CA ALA A 80 -5.56 -14.07 0.17
C ALA A 80 -5.05 -12.64 -0.10
N VAL A 81 -5.81 -11.83 -0.83
CA VAL A 81 -5.49 -10.40 -1.03
C VAL A 81 -5.48 -9.64 0.29
N SER A 82 -6.50 -9.85 1.14
CA SER A 82 -6.52 -9.24 2.48
C SER A 82 -5.33 -9.67 3.33
N ALA A 83 -4.95 -10.96 3.28
CA ALA A 83 -3.77 -11.46 3.98
C ALA A 83 -2.46 -10.78 3.53
N MET A 84 -2.31 -10.45 2.24
CA MET A 84 -1.14 -9.70 1.75
C MET A 84 -1.06 -8.29 2.34
N SER A 85 -2.18 -7.55 2.42
CA SER A 85 -2.20 -6.22 3.04
C SER A 85 -1.80 -6.27 4.51
N LEU A 86 -2.20 -7.33 5.21
CA LEU A 86 -1.89 -7.57 6.61
C LEU A 86 -0.43 -7.99 6.83
N LEU A 87 0.22 -8.57 5.82
CA LEU A 87 1.64 -8.94 5.87
C LEU A 87 2.56 -7.71 5.72
N SER A 88 2.13 -6.68 4.97
CA SER A 88 2.89 -5.44 4.75
C SER A 88 3.47 -4.82 6.04
N PRO A 89 2.71 -4.58 7.12
CA PRO A 89 3.28 -4.02 8.36
C PRO A 89 4.32 -4.94 9.01
N VAL A 90 4.12 -6.26 8.94
CA VAL A 90 5.08 -7.25 9.47
C VAL A 90 6.38 -7.19 8.67
N THR A 91 6.28 -7.16 7.34
CA THR A 91 7.44 -7.05 6.46
C THR A 91 8.19 -5.73 6.69
N ALA A 92 7.49 -4.61 6.83
CA ALA A 92 8.11 -3.32 7.10
C ALA A 92 8.93 -3.32 8.41
N VAL A 93 8.36 -3.90 9.48
CA VAL A 93 9.03 -4.04 10.78
C VAL A 93 10.27 -4.91 10.70
N VAL A 94 10.16 -6.08 10.05
CA VAL A 94 11.29 -7.00 9.87
C VAL A 94 12.40 -6.35 9.05
N LEU A 95 12.06 -5.68 7.95
CA LEU A 95 13.03 -4.97 7.12
C LEU A 95 13.68 -3.81 7.87
N GLY A 96 12.91 -3.02 8.62
CA GLY A 96 13.45 -1.94 9.46
C GLY A 96 14.41 -2.45 10.54
N TRP A 97 14.12 -3.61 11.12
CA TRP A 97 15.01 -4.23 12.09
C TRP A 97 16.29 -4.76 11.43
N ILE A 98 16.20 -5.49 10.32
CA ILE A 98 17.34 -6.12 9.64
C ILE A 98 18.24 -5.08 8.96
N PHE A 99 17.65 -4.18 8.15
CA PHE A 99 18.43 -3.28 7.29
C PHE A 99 18.76 -1.94 7.95
N LEU A 100 17.91 -1.44 8.85
CA LEU A 100 18.12 -0.16 9.54
C LEU A 100 18.54 -0.34 11.01
N GLY A 101 18.61 -1.57 11.53
CA GLY A 101 18.99 -1.84 12.92
C GLY A 101 17.99 -1.28 13.94
N GLN A 102 16.74 -1.00 13.53
CA GLN A 102 15.76 -0.36 14.40
C GLN A 102 15.40 -1.27 15.57
N LYS A 103 15.69 -0.81 16.79
CA LYS A 103 15.29 -1.50 18.02
C LYS A 103 13.85 -1.15 18.33
N ILE A 104 12.99 -2.17 18.39
CA ILE A 104 11.59 -1.98 18.75
C ILE A 104 11.46 -1.97 20.27
N GLN A 105 11.41 -0.77 20.84
CA GLN A 105 11.36 -0.55 22.29
C GLN A 105 10.29 0.48 22.66
N GLY A 106 9.83 0.44 23.91
CA GLY A 106 8.86 1.39 24.46
C GLY A 106 7.55 1.44 23.67
N MET A 107 7.14 2.64 23.28
CA MET A 107 5.88 2.87 22.55
C MET A 107 5.83 2.19 21.18
N ALA A 108 6.98 2.02 20.51
CA ALA A 108 7.04 1.32 19.22
C ALA A 108 6.67 -0.17 19.37
N LEU A 109 7.06 -0.80 20.48
CA LEU A 109 6.70 -2.18 20.79
C LEU A 109 5.21 -2.32 21.06
N MET A 110 4.63 -1.40 21.83
CA MET A 110 3.19 -1.37 22.07
C MET A 110 2.41 -1.17 20.76
N GLY A 111 2.86 -0.25 19.91
CA GLY A 111 2.28 -0.04 18.58
C GLY A 111 2.36 -1.30 17.71
N LEU A 112 3.52 -1.99 17.71
CA LEU A 112 3.68 -3.25 17.00
C LEU A 112 2.70 -4.32 17.49
N ILE A 113 2.58 -4.49 18.81
CA ILE A 113 1.65 -5.46 19.41
C ILE A 113 0.21 -5.16 18.99
N VAL A 114 -0.21 -3.89 19.04
CA VAL A 114 -1.56 -3.47 18.64
C VAL A 114 -1.79 -3.78 17.15
N VAL A 115 -0.84 -3.43 16.28
CA VAL A 115 -0.95 -3.70 14.84
C VAL A 115 -1.05 -5.20 14.57
N LEU A 116 -0.20 -6.02 15.19
CA LEU A 116 -0.25 -7.48 15.04
C LEU A 116 -1.56 -8.07 15.57
N ALA A 117 -2.06 -7.59 16.72
CA ALA A 117 -3.32 -8.05 17.30
C ALA A 117 -4.52 -7.68 16.40
N SER A 118 -4.55 -6.47 15.84
CA SER A 118 -5.56 -6.03 14.87
C SER A 118 -5.51 -6.91 13.62
N VAL A 119 -4.30 -7.15 13.10
CA VAL A 119 -4.08 -8.00 11.93
C VAL A 119 -4.64 -9.41 12.15
N MET A 120 -4.28 -10.04 13.27
CA MET A 120 -4.72 -11.40 13.61
C MET A 120 -6.25 -11.48 13.80
N SER A 121 -6.85 -10.45 14.42
CA SER A 121 -8.29 -10.38 14.64
C SER A 121 -9.07 -10.30 13.33
N ILE A 122 -8.61 -9.47 12.39
CA ILE A 122 -9.23 -9.33 11.06
C ILE A 122 -9.09 -10.62 10.26
N GLN A 123 -7.91 -11.25 10.24
CA GLN A 123 -7.73 -12.52 9.53
C GLN A 123 -8.66 -13.62 10.07
N ARG A 124 -8.81 -13.72 11.40
CA ARG A 124 -9.73 -14.68 12.02
C ARG A 124 -11.19 -14.41 11.65
N ALA A 125 -11.61 -13.14 11.65
CA ALA A 125 -12.97 -12.76 11.26
C ALA A 125 -13.26 -13.12 9.78
N LEU A 126 -12.32 -12.82 8.88
CA LEU A 126 -12.45 -13.14 7.46
C LEU A 126 -12.44 -14.66 7.20
N ALA A 127 -11.59 -15.42 7.89
CA ALA A 127 -11.57 -16.88 7.79
C ALA A 127 -12.87 -17.51 8.28
N ARG A 128 -13.45 -17.01 9.37
CA ARG A 128 -14.76 -17.48 9.89
C ARG A 128 -15.90 -17.18 8.92
N GLN A 129 -15.93 -15.99 8.32
CA GLN A 129 -16.93 -15.65 7.30
C GLN A 129 -16.82 -16.55 6.06
N ALA A 130 -15.61 -16.82 5.59
CA ALA A 130 -15.38 -17.72 4.46
C ALA A 130 -15.83 -19.16 4.76
N ALA A 131 -15.62 -19.65 5.99
CA ALA A 131 -16.08 -20.96 6.42
C ALA A 131 -17.62 -21.04 6.50
N GLY A 132 -18.27 -20.04 7.12
CA GLY A 132 -19.74 -19.99 7.23
C GLY A 132 -20.46 -19.84 5.88
N ALA A 133 -19.85 -19.15 4.92
CA ALA A 133 -20.39 -19.03 3.56
C ALA A 133 -20.32 -20.36 2.77
N LYS A 134 -19.36 -21.24 3.07
CA LYS A 134 -19.29 -22.59 2.48
C LYS A 134 -20.36 -23.52 3.05
N THR A 135 -20.62 -23.47 4.36
CA THR A 135 -21.65 -24.31 5.00
C THR A 135 -23.06 -23.96 4.54
N LYS A 136 -23.33 -22.68 4.27
CA LYS A 136 -24.66 -22.22 3.77
C LYS A 136 -24.91 -22.54 2.28
N LYS A 137 -23.89 -22.99 1.55
CA LYS A 137 -23.96 -23.41 0.14
C LYS A 137 -23.96 -24.93 -0.06
N ALA A 138 -23.85 -25.71 1.02
CA ALA A 138 -24.01 -27.16 0.95
C ALA A 138 -25.52 -27.49 0.85
N PRO A 139 -25.94 -28.36 -0.08
CA PRO A 139 -27.34 -28.73 -0.30
C PRO A 139 -27.94 -29.50 0.88
#